data_AF-A0AAF0IXR3-F1
#
_entry.id   AF-A0AAF0IXR3-F1
#
_cell.length_a   1.000
_cell.length_b   1.000
_cell.length_c   1.000
_cell.angle_alpha   90.00
_cell.angle_beta   90.00
_cell.angle_gamma   90.00
#
_symmetry.space_group_name_H-M   'P 1'
#
loop_
_entity.id
_entity.type
_entity.pdbx_description
1 polymer ?
#
loop_
_entity_poly.entity_id
_entity_poly.type
_entity_poly.pdbx_seq_one_letter_code
_entity_poly.pdbx_strand_id
1 'polypeptide(L)'
;MLFQLVPLALLPLAALASPVVERSADHKDLFCFRKGQDQIYSINKTATKNVCGTLSSGTIQKDTALEACRVKDYDIKWFQERCESRNSKSDASQWKAGSKLDVVWEPEDPYDLYCFVKSTTFDESPHDATTKIASDATPDVCHKLNSGKYQDGPTKHSCRVAKEEVDAFKKGCEKYYPTGYPPSYSEWIPGTSLKPVI
;
A
#
# COMPACT_ATOMS: atom_id res chain seq x y z
N MET A 1 -60.97 21.32 41.66
CA MET A 1 -59.86 21.69 40.75
C MET A 1 -58.57 21.20 41.38
N LEU A 2 -57.98 20.12 40.86
CA LEU A 2 -56.54 20.01 40.62
C LEU A 2 -56.32 18.74 39.79
N PHE A 3 -55.87 18.96 38.58
CA PHE A 3 -55.48 17.97 37.59
C PHE A 3 -54.04 17.50 37.86
N GLN A 4 -53.76 16.26 37.45
CA GLN A 4 -52.42 15.72 37.11
C GLN A 4 -51.47 15.49 38.31
N LEU A 5 -50.74 14.37 38.41
CA LEU A 5 -49.78 13.84 37.44
C LEU A 5 -49.62 12.31 37.62
N VAL A 6 -49.86 11.55 36.55
CA VAL A 6 -49.27 10.22 36.36
C VAL A 6 -47.89 10.45 35.75
N PRO A 7 -46.78 9.97 36.34
CA PRO A 7 -45.50 10.01 35.65
C PRO A 7 -45.49 8.90 34.59
N LEU A 8 -45.74 9.29 33.34
CA LEU A 8 -45.44 8.49 32.17
C LEU A 8 -43.91 8.32 32.11
N ALA A 9 -43.42 7.16 32.56
CA ALA A 9 -42.01 6.82 32.41
C ALA A 9 -41.69 6.56 30.93
N LEU A 10 -41.30 7.63 30.22
CA LEU A 10 -40.60 7.55 28.94
C LEU A 10 -39.18 7.05 29.21
N LEU A 11 -39.00 5.73 29.13
CA LEU A 11 -37.66 5.14 29.05
C LEU A 11 -37.03 5.59 27.72
N PRO A 12 -35.88 6.28 27.72
CA PRO A 12 -35.17 6.56 26.49
C PRO A 12 -34.71 5.22 25.93
N LEU A 13 -35.03 4.94 24.67
CA LEU A 13 -34.29 3.94 23.90
C LEU A 13 -32.83 4.37 23.98
N ALA A 14 -32.04 3.66 24.80
CA ALA A 14 -30.60 3.65 24.65
C ALA A 14 -30.35 3.05 23.27
N ALA A 15 -30.32 3.92 22.26
CA ALA A 15 -29.76 3.61 20.97
C ALA A 15 -28.35 3.08 21.26
N LEU A 16 -28.20 1.77 21.10
CA LEU A 16 -26.90 1.13 21.03
C LEU A 16 -26.16 1.87 19.92
N ALA A 17 -25.31 2.82 20.30
CA ALA A 17 -24.26 3.33 19.44
C ALA A 17 -23.23 2.19 19.34
N SER A 18 -23.62 1.13 18.65
CA SER A 18 -22.67 0.22 18.04
C SER A 18 -21.73 1.10 17.22
N PRO A 19 -20.40 0.94 17.35
CA PRO A 19 -19.48 1.65 16.49
C PRO A 19 -19.91 1.36 15.05
N VAL A 20 -20.14 2.43 14.29
CA VAL A 20 -20.39 2.35 12.86
C VAL A 20 -19.11 1.78 12.24
N VAL A 21 -19.08 0.45 12.13
CA VAL A 21 -18.10 -0.29 11.36
C VAL A 21 -18.37 0.09 9.91
N GLU A 22 -17.44 0.85 9.33
CA GLU A 22 -17.38 1.15 7.91
C GLU A 22 -17.50 -0.16 7.12
N ARG A 23 -18.58 -0.28 6.34
CA ARG A 23 -18.99 -1.51 5.67
C ARG A 23 -18.05 -1.87 4.51
N SER A 24 -17.19 -2.85 4.78
CA SER A 24 -17.02 -4.03 3.93
C SER A 24 -16.69 -5.22 4.84
N ALA A 25 -17.71 -5.70 5.58
CA ALA A 25 -17.50 -6.37 6.87
C ALA A 25 -17.15 -7.87 6.86
N ASP A 26 -17.25 -8.58 5.73
CA ASP A 26 -17.13 -10.06 5.77
C ASP A 26 -15.90 -10.63 5.06
N HIS A 27 -15.17 -9.79 4.30
CA HIS A 27 -14.10 -10.27 3.43
C HIS A 27 -12.95 -9.27 3.28
N LYS A 28 -11.74 -9.80 3.05
CA LYS A 28 -10.56 -9.05 2.60
C LYS A 28 -10.08 -9.54 1.24
N ASP A 29 -9.70 -8.60 0.40
CA ASP A 29 -9.03 -8.89 -0.87
C ASP A 29 -7.51 -8.88 -0.63
N LEU A 30 -6.87 -10.04 -0.77
CA LEU A 30 -5.46 -10.26 -0.46
C LEU A 30 -4.65 -10.71 -1.68
N PHE A 31 -3.38 -10.36 -1.66
CA PHE A 31 -2.37 -10.65 -2.66
C PHE A 31 -1.13 -11.24 -2.01
N CYS A 32 -0.45 -12.10 -2.76
CA CYS A 32 0.92 -12.45 -2.51
C CYS A 32 1.86 -11.47 -3.20
N PHE A 33 2.63 -10.73 -2.42
CA PHE A 33 3.67 -9.86 -2.92
C PHE A 33 5.02 -10.55 -2.88
N ARG A 34 5.81 -10.34 -3.94
CA ARG A 34 7.21 -10.76 -4.02
C ARG A 34 8.08 -9.52 -4.13
N LYS A 35 9.05 -9.39 -3.23
CA LYS A 35 10.13 -8.42 -3.30
C LYS A 35 11.11 -8.86 -4.38
N GLY A 36 11.23 -8.07 -5.44
CA GLY A 36 12.18 -8.28 -6.52
C GLY A 36 13.61 -7.99 -6.10
N GLN A 37 14.55 -8.20 -7.03
CA GLN A 37 15.96 -7.84 -6.83
C GLN A 37 16.13 -6.33 -6.66
N ASP A 38 15.25 -5.55 -7.30
CA ASP A 38 15.07 -4.10 -7.16
C ASP A 38 14.65 -3.63 -5.76
N GLN A 39 14.47 -4.57 -4.81
CA GLN A 39 13.99 -4.33 -3.45
C GLN A 39 12.55 -3.83 -3.39
N ILE A 40 11.76 -4.01 -4.45
CA ILE A 40 10.37 -3.52 -4.54
C ILE A 40 9.41 -4.70 -4.51
N TYR A 41 8.33 -4.56 -3.76
CA TYR A 41 7.26 -5.54 -3.78
C TYR A 41 6.38 -5.38 -5.02
N SER A 42 6.06 -6.50 -5.66
CA SER A 42 5.12 -6.60 -6.77
C SER A 42 4.12 -7.73 -6.51
N ILE A 43 2.90 -7.60 -7.04
CA ILE A 43 1.87 -8.65 -6.91
C ILE A 43 2.27 -9.86 -7.76
N ASN A 44 2.30 -11.04 -7.16
CA ASN A 44 2.48 -12.31 -7.84
C ASN A 44 1.14 -13.04 -7.98
N LYS A 45 0.45 -12.83 -9.11
CA LYS A 45 -0.89 -13.39 -9.38
C LYS A 45 -0.92 -14.91 -9.29
N THR A 46 0.10 -15.60 -9.80
CA THR A 46 0.18 -17.07 -9.77
C THR A 46 0.24 -17.58 -8.33
N ALA A 47 1.07 -16.97 -7.48
CA ALA A 47 1.12 -17.32 -6.06
C ALA A 47 -0.18 -16.99 -5.34
N THR A 48 -0.78 -15.81 -5.60
CA THR A 48 -2.09 -15.44 -5.05
C THR A 48 -3.16 -16.48 -5.39
N LYS A 49 -3.28 -16.87 -6.66
CA LYS A 49 -4.21 -17.91 -7.14
C LYS A 49 -3.99 -19.26 -6.46
N ASN A 50 -2.74 -19.70 -6.39
CA ASN A 50 -2.37 -20.98 -5.79
C ASN A 50 -2.71 -21.02 -4.29
N VAL A 51 -2.42 -19.95 -3.54
CA VAL A 51 -2.78 -19.88 -2.12
C VAL A 51 -4.30 -19.83 -1.96
N CYS A 52 -4.97 -19.00 -2.75
CA CYS A 52 -6.43 -18.81 -2.69
C CYS A 52 -7.19 -20.13 -2.85
N GLY A 53 -6.79 -20.96 -3.83
CA GLY A 53 -7.43 -22.26 -4.08
C GLY A 53 -7.27 -23.29 -2.97
N THR A 54 -6.44 -23.03 -1.95
CA THR A 54 -6.27 -23.92 -0.78
C THR A 54 -7.07 -23.50 0.43
N LEU A 55 -7.74 -22.34 0.38
CA LEU A 55 -8.50 -21.77 1.50
C LEU A 55 -9.98 -22.11 1.35
N SER A 56 -10.65 -22.39 2.46
CA SER A 56 -12.06 -22.80 2.46
C SER A 56 -13.02 -21.67 2.02
N SER A 57 -12.64 -20.41 2.24
CA SER A 57 -13.37 -19.21 1.81
C SER A 57 -12.75 -18.50 0.60
N GLY A 58 -11.62 -18.99 0.09
CA GLY A 58 -10.83 -18.31 -0.95
C GLY A 58 -11.56 -18.25 -2.29
N THR A 59 -11.82 -17.04 -2.78
CA THR A 59 -12.41 -16.81 -4.11
C THR A 59 -11.62 -15.77 -4.88
N ILE A 60 -11.14 -16.13 -6.07
CA ILE A 60 -10.44 -15.17 -6.94
C ILE A 60 -11.44 -14.20 -7.58
N GLN A 61 -11.19 -12.90 -7.42
CA GLN A 61 -11.94 -11.82 -8.05
C GLN A 61 -11.54 -11.66 -9.52
N LYS A 62 -12.17 -12.45 -10.41
CA LYS A 62 -11.84 -12.50 -11.84
C LYS A 62 -12.09 -11.19 -12.59
N ASP A 63 -12.99 -10.36 -12.07
CA ASP A 63 -13.38 -9.09 -12.68
C ASP A 63 -12.48 -7.91 -12.26
N THR A 64 -11.41 -8.19 -11.51
CA THR A 64 -10.41 -7.19 -11.13
C THR A 64 -9.12 -7.39 -11.92
N ALA A 65 -8.49 -6.29 -12.36
CA ALA A 65 -7.23 -6.35 -13.11
C ALA A 65 -6.10 -7.07 -12.35
N LEU A 66 -6.17 -7.10 -11.02
CA LEU A 66 -5.16 -7.68 -10.14
C LEU A 66 -5.47 -9.12 -9.71
N GLU A 67 -6.70 -9.62 -9.94
CA GLU A 67 -7.16 -10.96 -9.56
C GLU A 67 -6.92 -11.29 -8.08
N ALA A 68 -7.43 -10.42 -7.19
CA ALA A 68 -7.27 -10.58 -5.75
C ALA A 68 -7.89 -11.87 -5.23
N CYS A 69 -7.33 -12.42 -4.15
CA CYS A 69 -7.98 -13.48 -3.39
C CYS A 69 -8.88 -12.87 -2.33
N ARG A 70 -10.20 -12.97 -2.53
CA ARG A 70 -11.17 -12.63 -1.50
C ARG A 70 -11.25 -13.75 -0.47
N VAL A 71 -10.99 -13.43 0.79
CA VAL A 71 -11.02 -14.37 1.92
C VAL A 71 -11.87 -13.83 3.06
N LYS A 72 -12.47 -14.71 3.87
CA LYS A 72 -13.07 -14.35 5.16
C LYS A 72 -11.99 -14.22 6.24
N ASP A 73 -12.31 -13.55 7.34
CA ASP A 73 -11.36 -13.26 8.43
C ASP A 73 -10.61 -14.49 8.97
N TYR A 74 -11.31 -15.62 9.09
CA TYR A 74 -10.72 -16.86 9.62
C TYR A 74 -9.64 -17.47 8.71
N ASP A 75 -9.61 -17.13 7.41
CA ASP A 75 -8.63 -17.63 6.44
C ASP A 75 -7.48 -16.65 6.19
N ILE A 76 -7.53 -15.41 6.72
CA ILE A 76 -6.47 -14.39 6.51
C ILE A 76 -5.11 -14.92 6.99
N LYS A 77 -5.04 -15.47 8.20
CA LYS A 77 -3.79 -16.00 8.78
C LYS A 77 -3.21 -17.12 7.91
N TRP A 78 -4.08 -18.01 7.42
CA TRP A 78 -3.67 -19.12 6.56
C TRP A 78 -3.20 -18.66 5.18
N PHE A 79 -3.80 -17.61 4.63
CA PHE A 79 -3.32 -16.96 3.42
C PHE A 79 -1.90 -16.42 3.63
N GLN A 80 -1.68 -15.68 4.72
CA GLN A 80 -0.38 -15.10 5.07
C GLN A 80 0.70 -16.16 5.20
N GLU A 81 0.49 -17.18 6.04
CA GLU A 81 1.46 -18.24 6.29
C GLU A 81 1.84 -18.98 4.99
N ARG A 82 0.88 -19.28 4.12
CA ARG A 82 1.16 -19.94 2.84
C ARG A 82 1.90 -19.04 1.87
N CYS A 83 1.59 -17.75 1.87
CA CYS A 83 2.29 -16.79 1.04
C CYS A 83 3.76 -16.65 1.47
N GLU A 84 3.99 -16.53 2.77
CA GLU A 84 5.27 -16.23 3.38
C GLU A 84 6.15 -17.47 3.60
N SER A 85 5.59 -18.68 3.56
CA SER A 85 6.35 -19.93 3.61
C SER A 85 7.35 -20.11 2.46
N ARG A 86 7.23 -19.29 1.41
CA ARG A 86 8.16 -19.24 0.27
C ARG A 86 9.46 -18.51 0.59
N ASN A 87 9.56 -17.87 1.75
CA ASN A 87 10.79 -17.21 2.20
C ASN A 87 11.87 -18.25 2.53
N SER A 88 12.81 -18.44 1.60
CA SER A 88 14.04 -19.17 1.88
C SER A 88 14.98 -18.32 2.73
N LYS A 89 15.72 -18.94 3.66
CA LYS A 89 16.78 -18.27 4.43
C LYS A 89 17.95 -17.76 3.56
N SER A 90 18.05 -18.20 2.30
CA SER A 90 19.17 -17.92 1.40
C SER A 90 18.83 -17.05 0.19
N ASP A 91 17.58 -16.61 0.03
CA ASP A 91 17.14 -15.81 -1.13
C ASP A 91 16.96 -14.34 -0.73
N ALA A 92 17.43 -13.43 -1.59
CA ALA A 92 17.18 -12.00 -1.45
C ALA A 92 15.71 -11.64 -1.76
N SER A 93 14.95 -12.56 -2.37
CA SER A 93 13.53 -12.38 -2.62
C SER A 93 12.69 -12.68 -1.36
N GLN A 94 11.88 -11.70 -0.96
CA GLN A 94 11.00 -11.77 0.21
C GLN A 94 9.54 -11.83 -0.25
N TRP A 95 8.79 -12.79 0.28
CA TRP A 95 7.36 -12.94 0.12
C TRP A 95 6.63 -12.35 1.32
N LYS A 96 5.56 -11.61 1.05
CA LYS A 96 4.65 -11.07 2.05
C LYS A 96 3.22 -11.11 1.53
N ALA A 97 2.27 -11.35 2.41
CA ALA A 97 0.86 -11.15 2.10
C ALA A 97 0.42 -9.72 2.43
N GLY A 98 -0.58 -9.23 1.70
CA GLY A 98 -1.22 -7.94 2.00
C GLY A 98 -2.42 -7.67 1.09
N SER A 99 -3.12 -6.57 1.32
CA SER A 99 -4.24 -6.07 0.54
C SER A 99 -3.86 -4.99 -0.48
N LYS A 100 -2.73 -4.29 -0.28
CA LYS A 100 -2.17 -3.28 -1.21
C LYS A 100 -0.71 -2.98 -0.88
N LEU A 101 -0.06 -2.12 -1.68
CA LEU A 101 1.25 -1.53 -1.33
C LEU A 101 1.06 -0.14 -0.71
N ASP A 102 1.81 0.16 0.33
CA ASP A 102 2.03 1.53 0.82
C ASP A 102 3.50 1.92 0.74
N VAL A 103 3.70 3.23 0.75
CA VAL A 103 5.02 3.85 0.83
C VAL A 103 5.46 3.90 2.29
N VAL A 104 6.66 3.40 2.55
CA VAL A 104 7.29 3.48 3.88
C VAL A 104 8.09 4.77 3.97
N TRP A 105 7.89 5.54 5.04
CA TRP A 105 8.65 6.76 5.32
C TRP A 105 9.42 6.66 6.64
N GLU A 106 10.20 5.58 6.78
CA GLU A 106 11.11 5.33 7.90
C GLU A 106 12.56 5.44 7.38
N PRO A 107 13.12 6.66 7.24
CA PRO A 107 14.47 6.86 6.76
C PRO A 107 15.52 6.39 7.79
N GLU A 108 16.37 5.46 7.40
CA GLU A 108 17.51 4.96 8.18
C GLU A 108 18.83 5.21 7.43
N ASP A 109 19.97 5.20 8.12
CA ASP A 109 21.29 5.37 7.51
C ASP A 109 21.76 4.06 6.84
N PRO A 110 22.16 4.06 5.55
CA PRO A 110 22.20 5.21 4.63
C PRO A 110 20.82 5.60 4.11
N TYR A 111 20.54 6.91 4.08
CA TYR A 111 19.26 7.49 3.66
C TYR A 111 19.03 7.35 2.16
N ASP A 112 18.75 6.12 1.73
CA ASP A 112 18.37 5.76 0.37
C ASP A 112 16.86 6.03 0.19
N LEU A 113 16.55 7.07 -0.59
CA LEU A 113 15.20 7.59 -0.81
C LEU A 113 14.76 7.43 -2.27
N TYR A 114 13.46 7.41 -2.48
CA TYR A 114 12.82 7.27 -3.78
C TYR A 114 11.65 8.24 -3.91
N CYS A 115 11.40 8.74 -5.11
CA CYS A 115 10.12 9.31 -5.47
C CYS A 115 9.25 8.21 -6.09
N PHE A 116 8.09 7.96 -5.49
CA PHE A 116 7.07 7.05 -6.00
C PHE A 116 6.00 7.86 -6.73
N VAL A 117 5.40 7.29 -7.77
CA VAL A 117 4.20 7.81 -8.40
C VAL A 117 3.04 6.87 -8.08
N LYS A 118 1.96 7.46 -7.57
CA LYS A 118 0.66 6.82 -7.43
C LYS A 118 -0.21 7.32 -8.57
N SER A 119 -0.49 6.45 -9.53
CA SER A 119 -1.31 6.78 -10.70
C SER A 119 -2.66 6.08 -10.63
N THR A 120 -3.73 6.83 -10.87
CA THR A 120 -5.09 6.31 -11.11
C THR A 120 -5.37 6.44 -12.61
N THR A 121 -5.56 5.33 -13.33
CA THR A 121 -6.04 5.43 -14.72
C THR A 121 -7.53 5.76 -14.73
N PHE A 122 -8.03 6.36 -15.83
CA PHE A 122 -9.42 6.85 -15.95
C PHE A 122 -10.48 5.76 -15.70
N ASP A 123 -10.13 4.49 -15.90
CA ASP A 123 -11.02 3.34 -15.77
C ASP A 123 -10.80 2.54 -14.47
N GLU A 124 -9.83 2.94 -13.65
CA GLU A 124 -9.49 2.28 -12.39
C GLU A 124 -10.09 3.04 -11.21
N SER A 125 -10.70 2.30 -10.28
CA SER A 125 -11.15 2.87 -9.02
C SER A 125 -9.95 3.46 -8.26
N PRO A 126 -10.11 4.52 -7.44
CA PRO A 126 -9.05 4.99 -6.53
C PRO A 126 -8.48 3.87 -5.63
N HIS A 127 -9.24 2.80 -5.44
CA HIS A 127 -8.84 1.58 -4.74
C HIS A 127 -7.83 0.71 -5.52
N ASP A 128 -7.73 0.87 -6.84
CA ASP A 128 -6.84 0.14 -7.75
C ASP A 128 -5.59 0.95 -8.13
N ALA A 129 -5.39 2.13 -7.52
CA ALA A 129 -4.26 3.00 -7.80
C ALA A 129 -2.93 2.25 -7.66
N THR A 130 -2.14 2.22 -8.74
CA THR A 130 -0.83 1.56 -8.72
C THR A 130 0.23 2.52 -8.21
N THR A 131 0.97 2.09 -7.18
CA THR A 131 2.15 2.80 -6.68
C THR A 131 3.40 2.14 -7.23
N LYS A 132 4.25 2.92 -7.91
CA LYS A 132 5.50 2.45 -8.51
C LYS A 132 6.60 3.50 -8.34
N ILE A 133 7.86 3.10 -8.48
CA ILE A 133 8.95 4.09 -8.52
C ILE A 133 8.77 4.97 -9.77
N ALA A 134 8.87 6.28 -9.58
CA ALA A 134 9.00 7.22 -10.68
C ALA A 134 10.47 7.25 -11.13
N SER A 135 10.74 6.60 -12.26
CA SER A 135 12.10 6.40 -12.80
C SER A 135 12.79 7.70 -13.20
N ASP A 136 12.03 8.76 -13.45
CA ASP A 136 12.48 10.11 -13.78
C ASP A 136 12.54 11.03 -12.55
N ALA A 137 11.54 10.98 -11.67
CA ALA A 137 11.46 11.89 -10.52
C ALA A 137 12.59 11.69 -9.50
N THR A 138 12.94 10.44 -9.22
CA THR A 138 13.98 10.11 -8.24
C THR A 138 15.35 10.72 -8.62
N PRO A 139 15.91 10.47 -9.82
CA PRO A 139 17.17 11.08 -10.22
C PRO A 139 17.08 12.62 -10.34
N ASP A 140 15.98 13.17 -10.86
CA ASP A 140 15.80 14.61 -11.03
C ASP A 140 15.79 15.38 -9.71
N VAL A 141 15.12 14.84 -8.70
CA VAL A 141 15.14 15.41 -7.35
C VAL A 141 16.51 15.21 -6.72
N CYS A 142 17.13 14.04 -6.91
CA CYS A 142 18.43 13.72 -6.33
C CYS A 142 19.53 14.69 -6.77
N HIS A 143 19.62 14.98 -8.06
CA HIS A 143 20.66 15.84 -8.62
C HIS A 143 20.54 17.32 -8.22
N LYS A 144 19.41 17.73 -7.63
CA LYS A 144 19.21 19.09 -7.09
C LYS A 144 19.74 19.26 -5.68
N LEU A 145 20.10 18.17 -5.00
CA LEU A 145 20.59 18.16 -3.62
C LEU A 145 22.12 18.13 -3.60
N ASN A 146 22.74 18.82 -2.65
CA ASN A 146 24.20 18.94 -2.60
C ASN A 146 24.88 17.61 -2.23
N SER A 147 24.26 16.84 -1.35
CA SER A 147 24.71 15.50 -0.91
C SER A 147 24.12 14.36 -1.74
N GLY A 148 23.19 14.68 -2.65
CA GLY A 148 22.45 13.71 -3.45
C GLY A 148 23.36 12.87 -4.34
N LYS A 149 23.41 11.57 -4.08
CA LYS A 149 24.12 10.58 -4.91
C LYS A 149 23.14 9.55 -5.43
N TYR A 150 22.70 9.75 -6.66
CA TYR A 150 21.83 8.79 -7.33
C TYR A 150 22.58 7.47 -7.53
N GLN A 151 22.01 6.40 -7.00
CA GLN A 151 22.46 5.03 -7.19
C GLN A 151 21.76 4.51 -8.44
N ASP A 152 22.49 4.42 -9.55
CA ASP A 152 21.99 3.86 -10.82
C ASP A 152 22.57 2.46 -11.03
N GLY A 153 22.09 1.53 -10.23
CA GLY A 153 22.48 0.12 -10.31
C GLY A 153 21.41 -0.73 -10.99
N PRO A 154 21.75 -1.95 -11.45
CA PRO A 154 20.78 -2.89 -12.03
C PRO A 154 19.60 -3.24 -11.10
N THR A 155 19.78 -3.00 -9.79
CA THR A 155 18.83 -3.36 -8.73
C THR A 155 18.56 -2.21 -7.76
N LYS A 156 19.10 -1.01 -8.02
CA LYS A 156 18.94 0.14 -7.14
C LYS A 156 18.77 1.38 -7.99
N HIS A 157 17.66 2.06 -7.78
CA HIS A 157 17.32 3.34 -8.40
C HIS A 157 16.94 4.34 -7.30
N SER A 158 17.84 4.53 -6.33
CA SER A 158 17.62 5.34 -5.13
C SER A 158 18.48 6.60 -5.12
N CYS A 159 18.03 7.63 -4.43
CA CYS A 159 18.86 8.77 -4.08
C CYS A 159 19.42 8.59 -2.68
N ARG A 160 20.74 8.50 -2.55
CA ARG A 160 21.39 8.58 -1.24
C ARG A 160 21.62 10.03 -0.88
N VAL A 161 21.13 10.45 0.28
CA VAL A 161 21.29 11.83 0.78
C VAL A 161 21.89 11.86 2.19
N ALA A 162 22.43 13.00 2.59
CA ALA A 162 22.73 13.28 3.98
C ALA A 162 21.44 13.57 4.77
N LYS A 163 21.49 13.37 6.10
CA LYS A 163 20.33 13.49 7.00
C LYS A 163 19.61 14.84 6.84
N GLU A 164 20.39 15.91 6.72
CA GLU A 164 19.97 17.29 6.60
C GLU A 164 19.20 17.59 5.30
N GLU A 165 19.33 16.76 4.26
CA GLU A 165 18.65 16.95 2.97
C GLU A 165 17.45 16.00 2.75
N VAL A 166 17.10 15.15 3.73
CA VAL A 166 15.92 14.26 3.65
C VAL A 166 14.63 15.07 3.42
N ASP A 167 14.44 16.17 4.15
CA ASP A 167 13.26 17.03 3.99
C ASP A 167 13.25 17.77 2.65
N ALA A 168 14.43 18.14 2.14
CA ALA A 168 14.57 18.77 0.84
C ALA A 168 14.21 17.79 -0.29
N PHE A 169 14.66 16.54 -0.17
CA PHE A 169 14.26 15.45 -1.08
C PHE A 169 12.75 15.24 -1.06
N LYS A 170 12.14 15.12 0.13
CA LYS A 170 10.69 14.95 0.30
C LYS A 170 9.89 16.02 -0.43
N LYS A 171 10.20 17.29 -0.18
CA LYS A 171 9.54 18.42 -0.85
C LYS A 171 9.77 18.42 -2.35
N GLY A 172 10.94 17.95 -2.80
CA GLY A 172 11.27 17.78 -4.20
C GLY A 172 10.35 16.77 -4.90
N CYS A 173 10.12 15.60 -4.28
CA CYS A 173 9.19 14.61 -4.81
C CYS A 173 7.75 15.12 -4.82
N GLU A 174 7.25 15.68 -3.71
CA GLU A 174 5.85 16.15 -3.59
C GLU A 174 5.49 17.25 -4.61
N LYS A 175 6.50 18.03 -5.04
CA LYS A 175 6.36 19.10 -6.04
C LYS A 175 6.81 18.68 -7.43
N TYR A 176 7.21 17.42 -7.62
CA TYR A 176 7.69 16.96 -8.90
C TYR A 176 6.54 16.98 -9.91
N TYR A 177 6.86 17.51 -11.09
CA TYR A 177 5.91 17.59 -12.19
C TYR A 177 6.67 17.27 -13.48
N PRO A 178 6.42 16.11 -14.11
CA PRO A 178 7.10 15.77 -15.35
C PRO A 178 6.62 16.67 -16.49
N THR A 179 7.55 17.15 -17.30
CA THR A 179 7.23 17.91 -18.50
C THR A 179 6.45 17.04 -19.48
N GLY A 180 5.22 17.44 -19.83
CA GLY A 180 4.42 16.77 -20.87
C GLY A 180 3.32 15.82 -20.40
N TYR A 181 3.10 15.64 -19.09
CA TYR A 181 1.95 14.90 -18.56
C TYR A 181 0.86 15.87 -18.04
N PRO A 182 -0.43 15.54 -18.18
CA PRO A 182 -1.50 16.32 -17.57
C PRO A 182 -1.48 16.20 -16.04
N PRO A 183 -1.81 17.27 -15.29
CA PRO A 183 -1.60 17.35 -13.83
C PRO A 183 -2.41 16.38 -12.97
N SER A 184 -3.46 15.76 -13.53
CA SER A 184 -4.61 15.34 -12.73
C SER A 184 -4.64 13.86 -12.34
N TYR A 185 -3.69 13.03 -12.75
CA TYR A 185 -3.77 11.56 -12.59
C TYR A 185 -2.61 10.94 -11.83
N SER A 186 -1.74 11.75 -11.22
CA SER A 186 -0.55 11.25 -10.55
C SER A 186 -0.24 12.08 -9.32
N GLU A 187 0.06 11.37 -8.23
CA GLU A 187 0.56 11.94 -6.99
C GLU A 187 1.98 11.42 -6.78
N TRP A 188 2.93 12.32 -6.53
CA TRP A 188 4.32 11.95 -6.28
C TRP A 188 4.58 11.96 -4.78
N ILE A 189 5.04 10.82 -4.29
CA ILE A 189 5.13 10.52 -2.87
C ILE A 189 6.58 10.11 -2.58
N PRO A 190 7.27 10.77 -1.64
CA PRO A 190 8.59 10.34 -1.23
C PRO A 190 8.50 9.09 -0.35
N GLY A 191 9.47 8.20 -0.49
CA GLY A 191 9.51 6.93 0.25
C GLY A 191 10.91 6.36 0.40
N THR A 192 11.07 5.38 1.28
CA THR A 192 12.30 4.56 1.38
C THR A 192 12.11 3.19 0.72
N SER A 193 10.87 2.71 0.66
CA SER A 193 10.49 1.46 -0.01
C SER A 193 8.98 1.34 -0.10
N LEU A 194 8.50 0.35 -0.86
CA LEU A 194 7.11 -0.11 -0.79
C LEU A 194 7.03 -1.30 0.16
N LYS A 195 5.94 -1.43 0.93
CA LYS A 195 5.64 -2.66 1.67
C LYS A 195 4.16 -3.05 1.46
N PRO A 196 3.81 -4.33 1.64
CA PRO A 196 2.41 -4.73 1.69
C PRO A 196 1.72 -4.24 2.97
N VAL A 197 0.51 -3.72 2.83
CA VAL A 197 -0.44 -3.36 3.91
C VAL A 197 -1.43 -4.48 4.11
N ILE A 198 -1.93 -4.72 5.32
CA ILE A 198 -2.92 -5.77 5.66
C ILE A 198 -4.26 -5.14 6.05
#